data_AF-A0A8T5N8S5-F1
#
_entry.id   AF-A0A8T5N8S5-F1
#
_cell.length_a   1.000
_cell.length_b   1.000
_cell.length_c   1.000
_cell.angle_alpha   90.00
_cell.angle_beta   90.00
_cell.angle_gamma   90.00
#
_symmetry.space_group_name_H-M   'P 1'
#
loop_
_entity.id
_entity.type
_entity.pdbx_description
1 polymer ?
#
loop_
_entity_poly.entity_id
_entity_poly.type
_entity_poly.pdbx_seq_one_letter_code
_entity_poly.pdbx_strand_id
1 'polypeptide(L)' 'ADPLSSIKALENALPALKKGGMLMQVLKLPKKKDREPILKMLSSLGLTIIDVLEPEKKEAYVIARKL' A
#
# COMPACT_ATOMS: atom_id res chain seq x y z
N ALA A 1 -3.67 4.29 -14.54
CA ALA A 1 -2.98 3.24 -13.77
C ALA A 1 -3.96 2.67 -12.76
N ASP A 2 -4.19 1.37 -12.79
CA ASP A 2 -5.09 0.66 -11.88
C ASP A 2 -4.36 0.37 -10.55
N PRO A 3 -4.93 0.68 -9.38
CA PRO A 3 -4.29 0.41 -8.09
C PRO A 3 -3.77 -1.02 -7.92
N LEU A 4 -4.46 -2.03 -8.50
CA LEU A 4 -4.03 -3.43 -8.41
C LEU A 4 -2.74 -3.70 -9.18
N SER A 5 -2.52 -3.03 -10.32
CA SER A 5 -1.26 -3.14 -11.07
C SER A 5 -0.07 -2.64 -10.26
N SER A 6 -0.27 -1.61 -9.42
CA SER A 6 0.75 -1.09 -8.52
C SER A 6 1.06 -2.07 -7.38
N ILE A 7 0.05 -2.76 -6.84
CA ILE A 7 0.24 -3.77 -5.79
C ILE A 7 0.98 -4.99 -6.34
N LYS A 8 0.65 -5.46 -7.54
CA LYS A 8 1.40 -6.55 -8.20
C LYS A 8 2.87 -6.20 -8.42
N ALA A 9 3.18 -4.95 -8.78
CA ALA A 9 4.56 -4.51 -8.90
C ALA A 9 5.29 -4.52 -7.54
N LEU A 10 4.59 -4.17 -6.45
CA LEU A 10 5.13 -4.22 -5.10
C LEU A 10 5.52 -5.65 -4.69
N GLU A 11 4.73 -6.67 -5.03
CA GLU A 11 5.04 -8.09 -4.74
C GLU A 11 6.44 -8.48 -5.23
N ASN A 12 6.84 -8.01 -6.41
CA ASN A 12 8.16 -8.27 -6.98
C ASN A 12 9.29 -7.51 -6.25
N ALA A 13 8.99 -6.37 -5.63
CA ALA A 13 9.96 -5.55 -4.90
C ALA A 13 10.10 -5.96 -3.41
N LEU A 14 9.07 -6.60 -2.83
CA LEU A 14 9.06 -6.99 -1.42
C LEU A 14 10.25 -7.86 -0.99
N PRO A 15 10.78 -8.81 -1.80
CA PRO A 15 11.96 -9.59 -1.42
C PRO A 15 13.20 -8.73 -1.14
N ALA A 16 13.37 -7.61 -1.83
CA ALA A 16 14.48 -6.68 -1.64
C ALA A 16 14.35 -5.84 -0.36
N LEU A 17 13.13 -5.70 0.18
CA LEU A 17 12.91 -5.00 1.44
C LEU A 17 13.31 -5.90 2.61
N LYS A 18 14.23 -5.42 3.46
CA LYS A 18 14.64 -6.17 4.67
C LYS A 18 13.47 -6.34 5.66
N LYS A 19 13.55 -7.37 6.50
CA LYS A 19 12.64 -7.57 7.63
C LYS A 19 12.59 -6.30 8.50
N GLY A 20 11.38 -5.87 8.88
CA GLY A 20 11.17 -4.63 9.63
C GLY A 20 11.41 -3.35 8.84
N GLY A 21 11.76 -3.43 7.56
CA GLY A 21 11.91 -2.29 6.65
C GLY A 21 10.57 -1.60 6.39
N MET A 22 10.64 -0.30 6.12
CA MET A 22 9.48 0.55 5.86
C MET A 22 9.32 0.78 4.36
N LEU A 23 8.08 0.90 3.90
CA LEU A 23 7.74 1.34 2.56
C LEU A 23 6.61 2.36 2.61
N MET A 24 6.56 3.23 1.60
CA MET A 24 5.45 4.14 1.36
C MET A 24 4.91 3.89 -0.03
N GLN A 25 3.63 3.53 -0.11
CA GLN A 25 2.94 3.26 -1.37
C GLN A 25 1.93 4.38 -1.64
N VAL A 26 2.10 5.08 -2.76
CA VAL A 26 1.15 6.10 -3.22
C VAL A 26 0.16 5.45 -4.18
N LEU A 27 -1.13 5.57 -3.90
CA LEU A 27 -2.22 4.98 -4.67
C LEU A 27 -3.26 6.04 -5.00
N LYS A 28 -3.75 6.05 -6.24
CA LYS A 28 -4.91 6.86 -6.62
C LYS A 28 -6.17 6.11 -6.21
N LEU A 29 -6.84 6.59 -5.17
CA LEU A 29 -8.09 6.01 -4.68
C LEU A 29 -9.22 7.00 -4.96
N PRO A 30 -10.10 6.71 -5.94
CA PRO A 30 -11.14 7.65 -6.35
C PRO A 30 -12.19 7.87 -5.26
N LYS A 31 -12.37 6.92 -4.33
CA LYS A 31 -13.28 7.03 -3.18
C LYS A 31 -12.67 6.37 -1.93
N LYS A 32 -12.99 6.93 -0.76
CA LYS A 32 -12.61 6.34 0.56
C LYS A 32 -13.06 4.90 0.71
N LYS A 33 -14.22 4.51 0.18
CA LYS A 33 -14.74 3.13 0.27
C LYS A 33 -13.86 2.10 -0.42
N ASP A 34 -13.06 2.53 -1.40
CA ASP A 34 -12.23 1.62 -2.21
C ASP A 34 -10.90 1.29 -1.50
N ARG A 35 -10.65 1.85 -0.30
CA ARG A 35 -9.41 1.66 0.46
C ARG A 35 -9.33 0.33 1.19
N GLU A 36 -10.43 -0.15 1.77
CA GLU A 36 -10.39 -1.33 2.63
C GLU A 36 -9.90 -2.59 1.89
N PRO A 37 -10.36 -2.87 0.65
CA PRO A 37 -9.84 -4.00 -0.12
C PRO A 37 -8.33 -3.89 -0.37
N ILE A 38 -7.85 -2.69 -0.70
CA ILE A 38 -6.44 -2.38 -0.95
C ILE A 38 -5.60 -2.62 0.31
N LEU A 39 -6.04 -2.11 1.47
CA LEU A 39 -5.32 -2.28 2.74
C LEU A 39 -5.28 -3.75 3.16
N LYS A 40 -6.38 -4.49 3.00
CA LYS A 40 -6.41 -5.94 3.25
C LYS A 40 -5.42 -6.70 2.36
N MET A 41 -5.35 -6.32 1.07
CA MET A 41 -4.42 -6.94 0.13
C MET A 41 -2.97 -6.67 0.53
N LEU A 42 -2.62 -5.42 0.88
CA LEU A 42 -1.29 -5.09 1.39
C LEU A 42 -0.96 -5.89 2.67
N SER A 43 -1.90 -6.02 3.60
CA SER A 43 -1.70 -6.83 4.81
C SER A 43 -1.46 -8.31 4.50
N SER A 44 -2.13 -8.86 3.48
CA SER A 44 -1.93 -10.25 3.04
C SER A 44 -0.54 -10.52 2.46
N LEU A 45 0.20 -9.47 2.07
CA LEU A 45 1.59 -9.56 1.59
C LEU A 45 2.63 -9.53 2.71
N GLY A 46 2.21 -9.68 3.98
CA GLY A 46 3.12 -9.64 5.12
C GLY A 46 3.56 -8.21 5.48
N LEU A 47 2.70 -7.22 5.19
CA LEU A 47 2.91 -5.84 5.56
C LEU A 47 2.01 -5.46 6.74
N THR A 48 2.58 -4.76 7.71
CA THR A 48 1.80 -4.09 8.76
C THR A 48 1.54 -2.66 8.31
N ILE A 49 0.28 -2.27 8.14
CA ILE A 49 -0.08 -0.88 7.87
C ILE A 49 0.18 -0.05 9.13
N ILE A 50 1.00 0.99 8.99
CA ILE A 50 1.38 1.89 10.08
C ILE A 50 0.51 3.14 10.04
N ASP A 51 0.33 3.71 8.84
CA ASP A 51 -0.46 4.93 8.65
C ASP A 51 -1.01 5.02 7.22
N VAL A 52 -2.08 5.79 7.06
CA VAL A 52 -2.69 6.11 5.77
C VAL A 52 -2.98 7.61 5.71
N LEU A 53 -2.21 8.33 4.91
CA LEU A 53 -2.42 9.77 4.69
C LEU A 53 -3.33 9.98 3.47
N GLU A 54 -4.32 10.85 3.61
CA GLU A 54 -5.33 11.14 2.58
C GLU A 54 -5.26 12.63 2.18
N PRO A 55 -4.36 13.04 1.28
CA PRO A 55 -4.38 14.39 0.75
C PRO A 55 -5.58 14.64 -0.17
N GLU A 56 -5.91 15.91 -0.36
CA GLU A 56 -7.13 16.37 -1.05
C GLU A 56 -7.29 15.85 -2.50
N LYS A 57 -6.22 15.36 -3.14
CA LYS A 57 -6.17 15.00 -4.57
C LYS A 57 -6.59 13.56 -4.93
N LYS A 58 -7.46 12.90 -4.14
CA LYS A 58 -7.89 11.50 -4.39
C LYS A 58 -6.71 10.52 -4.41
N GLU A 59 -5.71 10.79 -3.61
CA GLU A 59 -4.54 9.95 -3.40
C GLU A 59 -4.56 9.43 -1.97
N ALA A 60 -4.02 8.24 -1.78
CA ALA A 60 -3.78 7.65 -0.48
C ALA A 60 -2.33 7.21 -0.40
N TYR A 61 -1.69 7.58 0.70
CA TYR A 61 -0.28 7.31 0.97
C TYR A 61 -0.27 6.29 2.09
N VAL A 62 0.02 5.05 1.76
CA VAL A 62 0.02 3.95 2.71
C VAL A 62 1.45 3.74 3.19
N ILE A 63 1.68 3.98 4.47
CA ILE A 63 2.95 3.69 5.13
C ILE A 63 2.83 2.30 5.76
N ALA A 64 3.75 1.40 5.42
CA ALA A 64 3.71 0.03 5.90
C ALA A 64 5.10 -0.50 6.27
N ARG A 65 5.13 -1.48 7.17
CA ARG A 65 6.34 -2.16 7.64
C ARG A 65 6.30 -3.62 7.21
N LYS A 66 7.39 -4.13 6.62
CA LYS A 66 7.53 -5.56 6.33
C LYS A 66 7.74 -6.35 7.62
N LEU A 67 6.95 -7.41 7.79
CA LEU A 67 7.07 -8.35 8.91
C LEU A 67 8.36 -9.16 8.87
#